data_AF-A0A3B3XEQ0-F1
#
_entry.id   AF-A0A3B3XEQ0-F1
#
_cell.length_a   1.000
_cell.length_b   1.000
_cell.length_c   1.000
_cell.angle_alpha   90.00
_cell.angle_beta   90.00
_cell.angle_gamma   90.00
#
_symmetry.space_group_name_H-M   'P 1'
#
loop_
_entity.id
_entity.type
_entity.pdbx_description
1 polymer ?
#
loop_
_entity_poly.entity_id
_entity_poly.type
_entity_poly.pdbx_seq_one_letter_code
_entity_poly.pdbx_strand_id
1 'polypeptide(L)'
;MAQGRSVVSGRPENLEMDADEVAKLEIAELQNQYRIMKQREQRGYEIQAREQIRKQEKEIGNLLKEREKVLQNLNACKNLPRQQQDREEIRSLIEQNKELDNEMEKERECHKKLQTEISSMETRLAKMRKGEGGCSLSQGAKARKVKKIIRNMESNVKRASTQFSSLMTKNSQLKEELGTLCIEREHFQKLRNNLAKEVQKIRKNIEEMTRLSTAAYDIRQEALARMKMLREKATKDLIQYNTEMKELERIIANEYTLKNFIMTKCNEELGHFDDKMGPGQLPGAMTLKRMLSGEHTVDNLKDTFEKLQAIMGEENLDQLVNSFIEAKDRNMAFLIFINEQNSETVKLKDQINKQIKDEMEKFNREELQQEQKYLSLMKDMEGKIKEAESQTETYASQADSISTILDQIKQGVDSMFKDVGCDYATVEERLGFTSGITESNIITYLDLIEEKTNELLSVQAFLKFKELKDGFDAAVLARSIIGQKPDLKRDLSAHTSMSSLEAGPEEPPITDEDDRPLSHEELCKKIMRRKTEWSSRSHTSYKNL
;
A
#
# COMPACT_ATOMS: atom_id res chain seq x y z
N MET A 1 83.02 117.00 88.20
CA MET A 1 84.07 118.04 88.19
C MET A 1 84.55 118.27 89.64
N ALA A 2 85.78 118.78 89.83
CA ALA A 2 86.28 119.57 90.99
C ALA A 2 86.19 119.06 92.48
N GLN A 3 87.30 118.47 92.94
CA GLN A 3 88.12 118.70 94.18
C GLN A 3 87.68 119.56 95.42
N GLY A 4 88.16 119.14 96.62
CA GLY A 4 88.65 119.98 97.75
C GLY A 4 87.81 120.07 99.07
N ARG A 5 88.30 120.47 100.28
CA ARG A 5 89.66 120.60 100.92
C ARG A 5 89.56 121.05 102.44
N SER A 6 90.59 120.80 103.29
CA SER A 6 91.01 121.55 104.54
C SER A 6 90.13 121.59 105.86
N VAL A 7 90.56 122.17 107.03
CA VAL A 7 91.69 121.82 107.98
C VAL A 7 91.65 122.49 109.41
N VAL A 8 91.83 121.72 110.51
CA VAL A 8 92.58 121.91 111.83
C VAL A 8 92.50 123.16 112.83
N SER A 9 92.45 122.88 114.17
CA SER A 9 92.90 123.65 115.41
C SER A 9 92.01 124.67 116.22
N GLY A 10 92.46 125.11 117.44
CA GLY A 10 91.81 126.04 118.44
C GLY A 10 92.74 126.60 119.59
N ARG A 11 92.28 127.48 120.54
CA ARG A 11 93.06 128.08 121.70
C ARG A 11 92.22 128.75 122.88
N PRO A 12 92.65 129.68 123.82
CA PRO A 12 92.22 129.70 125.27
C PRO A 12 91.59 131.02 125.87
N GLU A 13 92.21 131.73 126.87
CA GLU A 13 91.56 132.22 128.13
C GLU A 13 91.99 133.64 128.70
N ASN A 14 91.11 134.27 129.54
CA ASN A 14 91.34 135.02 130.83
C ASN A 14 91.45 136.58 131.03
N LEU A 15 90.97 136.99 132.24
CA LEU A 15 91.26 138.16 133.14
C LEU A 15 90.55 139.55 133.00
N GLU A 16 90.74 140.40 134.04
CA GLU A 16 89.72 141.23 134.75
C GLU A 16 90.27 142.67 135.09
N MET A 17 89.64 143.67 135.77
CA MET A 17 88.41 143.85 136.60
C MET A 17 88.09 145.37 136.80
N ASP A 18 86.82 145.83 136.71
CA ASP A 18 86.20 146.87 137.59
C ASP A 18 84.65 146.85 137.52
N ALA A 19 83.96 147.33 138.56
CA ALA A 19 82.61 146.92 138.94
C ALA A 19 81.46 147.40 138.02
N ASP A 20 81.57 148.55 137.35
CA ASP A 20 80.47 149.09 136.51
C ASP A 20 80.54 148.59 135.05
N GLU A 21 81.61 147.92 134.63
CA GLU A 21 81.71 147.31 133.31
C GLU A 21 81.27 145.84 133.32
N VAL A 22 81.62 145.07 134.36
CA VAL A 22 81.21 143.66 134.51
C VAL A 22 79.70 143.49 134.43
N ALA A 23 78.91 144.34 135.12
CA ALA A 23 77.45 144.29 135.08
C ALA A 23 76.86 144.58 133.68
N LYS A 24 77.59 145.27 132.80
CA LYS A 24 77.17 145.53 131.41
C LYS A 24 77.61 144.40 130.48
N LEU A 25 78.77 143.80 130.72
CA LEU A 25 79.28 142.62 130.00
C LEU A 25 78.43 141.37 130.26
N GLU A 26 78.09 141.08 131.52
CA GLU A 26 77.31 139.91 131.91
C GLU A 26 75.89 139.94 131.30
N ILE A 27 75.25 141.11 131.28
CA ILE A 27 73.96 141.32 130.59
C ILE A 27 74.11 141.13 129.06
N ALA A 28 75.21 141.60 128.46
CA ALA A 28 75.46 141.45 127.03
C ALA A 28 75.69 139.98 126.61
N GLU A 29 76.44 139.21 127.41
CA GLU A 29 76.65 137.79 127.17
C GLU A 29 75.35 136.98 127.27
N LEU A 30 74.56 137.20 128.34
CA LEU A 30 73.27 136.51 128.52
C LEU A 30 72.29 136.81 127.38
N GLN A 31 72.21 138.06 126.91
CA GLN A 31 71.39 138.40 125.74
C GLN A 31 71.87 137.72 124.46
N ASN A 32 73.19 137.62 124.23
CA ASN A 32 73.74 136.99 123.03
C ASN A 32 73.54 135.46 123.04
N GLN A 33 73.72 134.79 124.20
CA GLN A 33 73.43 133.36 124.35
C GLN A 33 71.94 133.05 124.09
N TYR A 34 71.02 133.84 124.67
CA TYR A 34 69.58 133.64 124.47
C TYR A 34 69.15 133.80 123.00
N ARG A 35 69.76 134.75 122.28
CA ARG A 35 69.53 134.93 120.83
C ARG A 35 70.00 133.72 120.02
N ILE A 36 71.17 133.16 120.32
CA ILE A 36 71.73 132.00 119.61
C ILE A 36 70.88 130.74 119.84
N MET A 37 70.42 130.51 121.09
CA MET A 37 69.62 129.32 121.40
C MET A 37 68.28 129.34 120.65
N LYS A 38 67.53 130.45 120.75
CA LYS A 38 66.22 130.62 120.09
C LYS A 38 66.31 130.47 118.57
N GLN A 39 67.38 130.98 117.94
CA GLN A 39 67.59 130.86 116.50
C GLN A 39 67.97 129.43 116.06
N ARG A 40 68.55 128.61 116.95
CA ARG A 40 68.85 127.20 116.69
C ARG A 40 67.60 126.32 116.78
N GLU A 41 66.76 126.55 117.79
CA GLU A 41 65.50 125.81 117.99
C GLU A 41 64.51 126.06 116.85
N GLN A 42 64.27 127.32 116.46
CA GLN A 42 63.35 127.66 115.37
C GLN A 42 63.71 126.96 114.05
N ARG A 43 65.01 126.89 113.71
CA ARG A 43 65.50 126.19 112.50
C ARG A 43 65.29 124.67 112.56
N GLY A 44 65.33 124.06 113.74
CA GLY A 44 65.06 122.63 113.91
C GLY A 44 63.61 122.28 113.55
N TYR A 45 62.65 122.98 114.17
CA TYR A 45 61.22 122.77 113.91
C TYR A 45 60.83 123.05 112.46
N GLU A 46 61.39 124.10 111.83
CA GLU A 46 61.03 124.47 110.46
C GLU A 46 61.46 123.40 109.43
N ILE A 47 62.63 122.76 109.62
CA ILE A 47 63.09 121.65 108.78
C ILE A 47 62.18 120.43 108.98
N GLN A 48 61.86 120.08 110.23
CA GLN A 48 61.05 118.90 110.56
C GLN A 48 59.62 119.00 110.01
N ALA A 49 59.01 120.20 110.04
CA ALA A 49 57.70 120.46 109.44
C ALA A 49 57.72 120.28 107.90
N ARG A 50 58.74 120.80 107.22
CA ARG A 50 58.89 120.66 105.76
C ARG A 50 59.04 119.20 105.32
N GLU A 51 59.71 118.35 106.11
CA GLU A 51 59.78 116.90 105.84
C GLU A 51 58.46 116.17 106.04
N GLN A 52 57.62 116.56 107.01
CA GLN A 52 56.30 115.96 107.21
C GLN A 52 55.36 116.26 106.03
N ILE A 53 55.30 117.52 105.58
CA ILE A 53 54.49 117.93 104.41
C ILE A 53 54.89 117.11 103.18
N ARG A 54 56.20 117.00 102.89
CA ARG A 54 56.71 116.27 101.73
C ARG A 54 56.43 114.75 101.76
N LYS A 55 56.23 114.17 102.95
CA LYS A 55 55.77 112.78 103.10
C LYS A 55 54.26 112.68 102.80
N GLN A 56 53.45 113.59 103.34
CA GLN A 56 52.00 113.64 103.12
C GLN A 56 51.63 113.83 101.64
N GLU A 57 52.31 114.73 100.92
CA GLU A 57 52.12 114.94 99.47
C GLU A 57 52.37 113.65 98.66
N LYS A 58 53.40 112.88 99.03
CA LYS A 58 53.73 111.61 98.38
C LYS A 58 52.69 110.52 98.68
N GLU A 59 52.15 110.48 99.90
CA GLU A 59 51.06 109.60 100.33
C GLU A 59 49.80 109.85 99.48
N ILE A 60 49.38 111.11 99.37
CA ILE A 60 48.22 111.55 98.56
C ILE A 60 48.42 111.19 97.08
N GLY A 61 49.63 111.41 96.55
CA GLY A 61 49.98 111.05 95.18
C GLY A 61 49.98 109.55 94.87
N ASN A 62 50.12 108.69 95.90
CA ASN A 62 49.95 107.24 95.76
C ASN A 62 48.46 106.86 95.79
N LEU A 63 47.70 107.34 96.77
CA LEU A 63 46.27 107.03 96.96
C LEU A 63 45.41 107.40 95.74
N LEU A 64 45.72 108.53 95.07
CA LEU A 64 45.05 108.91 93.83
C LEU A 64 45.26 107.90 92.68
N LYS A 65 46.45 107.30 92.57
CA LYS A 65 46.76 106.28 91.55
C LYS A 65 46.09 104.95 91.84
N GLU A 66 45.89 104.60 93.10
CA GLU A 66 45.10 103.41 93.47
C GLU A 66 43.61 103.62 93.15
N ARG A 67 43.04 104.79 93.48
CA ARG A 67 41.67 105.14 93.11
C ARG A 67 41.42 105.02 91.61
N GLU A 68 42.35 105.49 90.78
CA GLU A 68 42.23 105.40 89.32
C GLU A 68 42.24 103.94 88.83
N LYS A 69 43.17 103.10 89.31
CA LYS A 69 43.22 101.66 89.00
C LYS A 69 41.94 100.93 89.41
N VAL A 70 41.39 101.22 90.59
CA VAL A 70 40.14 100.61 91.07
C VAL A 70 38.96 101.00 90.18
N LEU A 71 38.88 102.25 89.71
CA LEU A 71 37.84 102.69 88.77
C LEU A 71 37.96 102.03 87.40
N GLN A 72 39.18 101.86 86.87
CA GLN A 72 39.42 101.14 85.62
C GLN A 72 38.98 99.66 85.73
N ASN A 73 39.37 98.98 86.81
CA ASN A 73 38.96 97.58 87.07
C ASN A 73 37.44 97.44 87.23
N LEU A 74 36.78 98.40 87.91
CA LEU A 74 35.33 98.38 88.09
C LEU A 74 34.59 98.53 86.75
N ASN A 75 35.09 99.37 85.85
CA ASN A 75 34.51 99.52 84.50
C ASN A 75 34.77 98.29 83.63
N ALA A 76 35.94 97.64 83.73
CA ALA A 76 36.20 96.37 83.05
C ALA A 76 35.22 95.26 83.49
N CYS A 77 34.88 95.20 84.78
CA CYS A 77 33.91 94.23 85.31
C CYS A 77 32.44 94.54 84.98
N LYS A 78 32.11 95.77 84.56
CA LYS A 78 30.73 96.22 84.27
C LYS A 78 30.21 95.89 82.87
N ASN A 79 30.90 95.02 82.12
CA ASN A 79 30.51 94.55 80.78
C ASN A 79 29.34 93.53 80.78
N LEU A 80 28.28 93.84 81.54
CA LEU A 80 27.09 93.01 81.73
C LEU A 80 26.45 92.45 80.44
N PRO A 81 26.24 93.23 79.34
CA PRO A 81 25.55 92.70 78.16
C PRO A 81 26.35 91.61 77.43
N ARG A 82 27.69 91.61 77.53
CA ARG A 82 28.54 90.59 76.89
C ARG A 82 28.34 89.23 77.56
N GLN A 83 28.36 89.21 78.90
CA GLN A 83 28.15 87.99 79.70
C GLN A 83 26.73 87.41 79.56
N GLN A 84 25.74 88.25 79.23
CA GLN A 84 24.39 87.81 78.86
C GLN A 84 24.38 87.11 77.50
N GLN A 85 25.01 87.72 76.49
CA GLN A 85 25.13 87.19 75.13
C GLN A 85 25.88 85.84 75.12
N ASP A 86 27.03 85.74 75.80
CA ASP A 86 27.79 84.49 75.95
C ASP A 86 26.91 83.35 76.55
N ARG A 87 25.99 83.69 77.47
CA ARG A 87 25.06 82.76 78.13
C ARG A 87 23.86 82.34 77.28
N GLU A 88 23.60 83.04 76.18
CA GLU A 88 22.53 82.72 75.23
C GLU A 88 23.12 81.90 74.07
N GLU A 89 24.33 82.23 73.61
CA GLU A 89 25.10 81.44 72.65
C GLU A 89 25.49 80.05 73.18
N ILE A 90 25.91 79.94 74.45
CA ILE A 90 26.13 78.62 75.08
C ILE A 90 24.83 77.80 75.13
N ARG A 91 23.65 78.44 75.25
CA ARG A 91 22.36 77.72 75.28
C ARG A 91 21.91 77.27 73.90
N SER A 92 22.08 78.07 72.85
CA SER A 92 21.79 77.61 71.48
C SER A 92 22.74 76.49 71.05
N LEU A 93 24.02 76.56 71.39
CA LEU A 93 24.98 75.49 71.15
C LEU A 93 24.63 74.20 71.91
N ILE A 94 24.16 74.28 73.15
CA ILE A 94 23.69 73.10 73.90
C ILE A 94 22.46 72.47 73.23
N GLU A 95 21.50 73.27 72.76
CA GLU A 95 20.32 72.71 72.08
C GLU A 95 20.67 72.08 70.73
N GLN A 96 21.54 72.72 69.93
CA GLN A 96 22.06 72.15 68.68
C GLN A 96 22.81 70.83 68.91
N ASN A 97 23.58 70.69 70.00
CA ASN A 97 24.23 69.42 70.32
C ASN A 97 23.20 68.32 70.65
N LYS A 98 22.11 68.62 71.38
CA LYS A 98 21.02 67.65 71.60
C LYS A 98 20.32 67.28 70.30
N GLU A 99 20.09 68.23 69.40
CA GLU A 99 19.50 67.96 68.08
C GLU A 99 20.39 67.00 67.27
N LEU A 100 21.70 67.22 67.26
CA LEU A 100 22.68 66.33 66.64
C LEU A 100 22.78 64.96 67.32
N ASP A 101 22.75 64.88 68.65
CA ASP A 101 22.72 63.60 69.39
C ASP A 101 21.45 62.79 69.08
N ASN A 102 20.29 63.46 69.02
CA ASN A 102 19.02 62.85 68.63
C ASN A 102 19.06 62.33 67.19
N GLU A 103 19.65 63.08 66.25
CA GLU A 103 19.78 62.62 64.85
C GLU A 103 20.78 61.46 64.74
N MET A 104 21.90 61.50 65.48
CA MET A 104 22.85 60.39 65.55
C MET A 104 22.20 59.10 66.06
N GLU A 105 21.29 59.14 67.05
CA GLU A 105 20.65 57.92 67.54
C GLU A 105 19.55 57.40 66.59
N LYS A 106 18.83 58.28 65.86
CA LYS A 106 17.97 57.86 64.74
C LYS A 106 18.78 57.14 63.66
N GLU A 107 19.95 57.68 63.30
CA GLU A 107 20.82 57.11 62.28
C GLU A 107 21.41 55.76 62.73
N ARG A 108 21.80 55.65 64.01
CA ARG A 108 22.20 54.37 64.63
C ARG A 108 21.04 53.37 64.66
N GLU A 109 19.81 53.80 64.93
CA GLU A 109 18.63 52.93 64.81
C GLU A 109 18.39 52.46 63.37
N CYS A 110 18.53 53.34 62.38
CA CYS A 110 18.43 53.02 60.97
C CYS A 110 19.48 51.96 60.59
N HIS A 111 20.74 52.16 61.01
CA HIS A 111 21.83 51.22 60.79
C HIS A 111 21.58 49.86 61.45
N LYS A 112 21.10 49.82 62.72
CA LYS A 112 20.71 48.57 63.40
C LYS A 112 19.64 47.82 62.60
N LYS A 113 18.59 48.51 62.12
CA LYS A 113 17.50 47.92 61.32
C LYS A 113 18.05 47.33 60.01
N LEU A 114 18.81 48.11 59.23
CA LEU A 114 19.48 47.66 58.00
C LEU A 114 20.41 46.45 58.24
N GLN A 115 21.19 46.45 59.33
CA GLN A 115 22.10 45.35 59.64
C GLN A 115 21.35 44.05 60.01
N THR A 116 20.19 44.13 60.66
CA THR A 116 19.31 42.96 60.84
C THR A 116 18.70 42.47 59.53
N GLU A 117 18.31 43.37 58.62
CA GLU A 117 17.79 42.99 57.30
C GLU A 117 18.88 42.29 56.46
N ILE A 118 20.09 42.86 56.40
CA ILE A 118 21.26 42.27 55.72
C ILE A 118 21.52 40.86 56.28
N SER A 119 21.54 40.69 57.60
CA SER A 119 21.71 39.37 58.24
C SER A 119 20.61 38.36 57.83
N SER A 120 19.37 38.84 57.69
CA SER A 120 18.25 38.00 57.21
C SER A 120 18.38 37.63 55.72
N MET A 121 18.88 38.55 54.89
CA MET A 121 19.15 38.33 53.47
C MET A 121 20.31 37.34 53.27
N GLU A 122 21.41 37.51 53.98
CA GLU A 122 22.57 36.62 53.93
C GLU A 122 22.23 35.19 54.38
N THR A 123 21.50 35.03 55.48
CA THR A 123 21.05 33.71 55.93
C THR A 123 20.03 33.08 54.98
N ARG A 124 19.21 33.87 54.28
CA ARG A 124 18.33 33.39 53.19
C ARG A 124 19.13 32.95 51.95
N LEU A 125 20.10 33.75 51.51
CA LEU A 125 21.01 33.42 50.41
C LEU A 125 21.85 32.16 50.71
N ALA A 126 22.36 32.02 51.94
CA ALA A 126 23.11 30.84 52.37
C ALA A 126 22.25 29.56 52.37
N LYS A 127 20.95 29.66 52.70
CA LYS A 127 20.00 28.54 52.57
C LYS A 127 19.77 28.15 51.11
N MET A 128 19.56 29.12 50.21
CA MET A 128 19.37 28.84 48.77
C MET A 128 20.63 28.21 48.16
N ARG A 129 21.82 28.79 48.38
CA ARG A 129 23.11 28.23 47.90
C ARG A 129 23.36 26.79 48.39
N LYS A 130 22.95 26.45 49.62
CA LYS A 130 23.05 25.06 50.13
C LYS A 130 22.09 24.10 49.44
N GLY A 131 20.90 24.55 49.05
CA GLY A 131 19.97 23.74 48.23
C GLY A 131 20.46 23.56 46.79
N GLU A 132 20.94 24.64 46.18
CA GLU A 132 21.35 24.69 44.76
C GLU A 132 22.67 23.96 44.51
N GLY A 133 23.66 24.07 45.41
CA GLY A 133 24.98 23.45 45.26
C GLY A 133 24.93 21.91 45.16
N GLY A 134 23.98 21.27 45.84
CA GLY A 134 23.72 19.83 45.67
C GLY A 134 22.86 19.50 44.43
N CYS A 135 22.14 20.49 43.87
CA CYS A 135 21.15 20.27 42.83
C CYS A 135 21.79 20.07 41.44
N SER A 136 22.74 20.91 41.03
CA SER A 136 23.31 20.86 39.67
C SER A 136 24.00 19.52 39.33
N LEU A 137 24.79 18.98 40.26
CA LEU A 137 25.42 17.66 40.10
C LEU A 137 24.38 16.53 40.11
N SER A 138 23.34 16.65 40.95
CA SER A 138 22.22 15.71 41.02
C SER A 138 21.37 15.71 39.75
N GLN A 139 21.06 16.89 39.19
CA GLN A 139 20.39 17.06 37.90
C GLN A 139 21.21 16.47 36.76
N GLY A 140 22.52 16.72 36.71
CA GLY A 140 23.42 16.10 35.73
C GLY A 140 23.38 14.56 35.78
N ALA A 141 23.42 13.98 36.98
CA ALA A 141 23.31 12.54 37.18
C ALA A 141 21.92 11.99 36.80
N LYS A 142 20.84 12.68 37.19
CA LYS A 142 19.45 12.32 36.83
C LYS A 142 19.24 12.37 35.32
N ALA A 143 19.67 13.44 34.64
CA ALA A 143 19.58 13.60 33.20
C ALA A 143 20.38 12.53 32.44
N ARG A 144 21.57 12.14 32.93
CA ARG A 144 22.33 11.00 32.37
C ARG A 144 21.57 9.67 32.54
N LYS A 145 20.94 9.42 33.69
CA LYS A 145 20.10 8.23 33.91
C LYS A 145 18.89 8.21 32.97
N VAL A 146 18.16 9.31 32.84
CA VAL A 146 17.03 9.45 31.90
C VAL A 146 17.48 9.23 30.46
N LYS A 147 18.59 9.86 30.00
CA LYS A 147 19.17 9.63 28.67
C LYS A 147 19.70 8.20 28.45
N LYS A 148 19.96 7.41 29.50
CA LYS A 148 20.26 5.97 29.37
C LYS A 148 18.98 5.14 29.25
N ILE A 149 17.94 5.47 30.02
CA ILE A 149 16.63 4.81 29.95
C ILE A 149 16.00 5.04 28.56
N ILE A 150 16.01 6.27 28.06
CA ILE A 150 15.51 6.63 26.72
C ILE A 150 16.23 5.78 25.65
N ARG A 151 17.57 5.77 25.61
CA ARG A 151 18.31 4.93 24.64
C ARG A 151 18.01 3.45 24.77
N ASN A 152 17.87 2.91 25.99
CA ASN A 152 17.49 1.51 26.18
C ASN A 152 16.08 1.22 25.62
N MET A 153 15.12 2.14 25.80
CA MET A 153 13.78 2.02 25.22
C MET A 153 13.82 2.16 23.69
N GLU A 154 14.55 3.13 23.14
CA GLU A 154 14.78 3.28 21.69
C GLU A 154 15.40 2.01 21.08
N SER A 155 16.42 1.43 21.72
CA SER A 155 17.04 0.16 21.29
C SER A 155 16.06 -1.01 21.36
N ASN A 156 15.18 -1.06 22.36
CA ASN A 156 14.17 -2.11 22.47
C ASN A 156 13.02 -1.93 21.46
N VAL A 157 12.57 -0.70 21.19
CA VAL A 157 11.59 -0.40 20.13
C VAL A 157 12.18 -0.72 18.77
N LYS A 158 13.44 -0.36 18.49
CA LYS A 158 14.14 -0.74 17.25
C LYS A 158 14.26 -2.27 17.11
N ARG A 159 14.59 -2.99 18.19
CA ARG A 159 14.65 -4.47 18.21
C ARG A 159 13.28 -5.12 17.96
N ALA A 160 12.22 -4.59 18.57
CA ALA A 160 10.86 -5.07 18.36
C ALA A 160 10.37 -4.77 16.93
N SER A 161 10.73 -3.60 16.38
CA SER A 161 10.44 -3.22 15.00
C SER A 161 11.17 -4.10 14.00
N THR A 162 12.47 -4.39 14.16
CA THR A 162 13.18 -5.31 13.25
C THR A 162 12.70 -6.76 13.37
N GLN A 163 12.30 -7.21 14.56
CA GLN A 163 11.63 -8.50 14.76
C GLN A 163 10.27 -8.53 14.05
N PHE A 164 9.46 -7.48 14.18
CA PHE A 164 8.18 -7.35 13.49
C PHE A 164 8.35 -7.36 11.97
N SER A 165 9.25 -6.54 11.41
CA SER A 165 9.54 -6.54 9.98
C SER A 165 10.02 -7.91 9.49
N SER A 166 10.89 -8.60 10.24
CA SER A 166 11.32 -9.96 9.91
C SER A 166 10.17 -10.98 9.92
N LEU A 167 9.21 -10.85 10.85
CA LEU A 167 8.00 -11.66 10.87
C LEU A 167 7.06 -11.33 9.70
N MET A 168 6.97 -10.06 9.28
CA MET A 168 6.18 -9.65 8.12
C MET A 168 6.80 -10.15 6.81
N THR A 169 8.13 -10.10 6.64
CA THR A 169 8.82 -10.73 5.49
C THR A 169 8.54 -12.23 5.43
N LYS A 170 8.67 -12.94 6.56
CA LYS A 170 8.35 -14.38 6.64
C LYS A 170 6.88 -14.66 6.37
N ASN A 171 5.97 -13.81 6.82
CA ASN A 171 4.55 -13.93 6.52
C ASN A 171 4.25 -13.71 5.03
N SER A 172 5.00 -12.83 4.35
CA SER A 172 4.92 -12.64 2.90
C SER A 172 5.43 -13.87 2.15
N GLN A 173 6.58 -14.42 2.54
CA GLN A 173 7.13 -15.65 1.95
C GLN A 173 6.18 -16.84 2.11
N LEU A 174 5.62 -17.05 3.31
CA LEU A 174 4.63 -18.10 3.55
C LEU A 174 3.31 -17.90 2.78
N LYS A 175 2.94 -16.65 2.43
CA LYS A 175 1.79 -16.36 1.55
C LYS A 175 2.10 -16.68 0.09
N GLU A 176 3.32 -16.40 -0.37
CA GLU A 176 3.81 -16.73 -1.70
C GLU A 176 3.88 -18.25 -1.90
N GLU A 177 4.48 -18.98 -0.95
CA GLU A 177 4.50 -20.44 -0.88
C GLU A 177 3.08 -21.04 -0.84
N LEU A 178 2.16 -20.47 -0.07
CA LEU A 178 0.77 -20.92 -0.04
C LEU A 178 0.05 -20.62 -1.37
N GLY A 179 0.44 -19.54 -2.07
CA GLY A 179 -0.03 -19.20 -3.41
C GLY A 179 0.43 -20.22 -4.46
N THR A 180 1.72 -20.56 -4.50
CA THR A 180 2.26 -21.58 -5.43
C THR A 180 1.64 -22.95 -5.16
N LEU A 181 1.53 -23.36 -3.89
CA LEU A 181 0.85 -24.62 -3.51
C LEU A 181 -0.65 -24.63 -3.88
N CYS A 182 -1.34 -23.48 -3.85
CA CYS A 182 -2.72 -23.39 -4.35
C CYS A 182 -2.80 -23.60 -5.86
N ILE A 183 -1.89 -23.00 -6.62
CA ILE A 183 -1.78 -23.15 -8.08
C ILE A 183 -1.43 -24.60 -8.44
N GLU A 184 -0.42 -25.20 -7.82
CA GLU A 184 -0.04 -26.61 -8.00
C GLU A 184 -1.23 -27.53 -7.74
N ARG A 185 -1.95 -27.35 -6.62
CA ARG A 185 -3.15 -28.13 -6.29
C ARG A 185 -4.22 -28.03 -7.38
N GLU A 186 -4.41 -26.84 -7.97
CA GLU A 186 -5.30 -26.70 -9.12
C GLU A 186 -4.81 -27.45 -10.36
N HIS A 187 -3.51 -27.39 -10.68
CA HIS A 187 -2.94 -28.14 -11.80
C HIS A 187 -3.09 -29.66 -11.60
N PHE A 188 -2.80 -30.18 -10.39
CA PHE A 188 -3.06 -31.57 -10.03
C PHE A 188 -4.55 -31.93 -10.11
N GLN A 189 -5.46 -31.05 -9.71
CA GLN A 189 -6.90 -31.29 -9.80
C GLN A 189 -7.41 -31.27 -11.25
N LYS A 190 -6.89 -30.37 -12.10
CA LYS A 190 -7.14 -30.33 -13.55
C LYS A 190 -6.64 -31.63 -14.21
N LEU A 191 -5.42 -32.07 -13.90
CA LEU A 191 -4.85 -33.34 -14.37
C LEU A 191 -5.66 -34.56 -13.92
N ARG A 192 -6.00 -34.66 -12.61
CA ARG A 192 -6.82 -35.75 -12.06
C ARG A 192 -8.19 -35.83 -12.73
N ASN A 193 -8.83 -34.69 -12.99
CA ASN A 193 -10.11 -34.65 -13.69
C ASN A 193 -9.99 -35.09 -15.16
N ASN A 194 -8.91 -34.78 -15.84
CA ASN A 194 -8.66 -35.24 -17.22
C ASN A 194 -8.36 -36.74 -17.27
N LEU A 195 -7.53 -37.27 -16.36
CA LEU A 195 -7.30 -38.71 -16.23
C LEU A 195 -8.60 -39.48 -15.90
N ALA A 196 -9.47 -38.92 -15.06
CA ALA A 196 -10.78 -39.52 -14.78
C ALA A 196 -11.70 -39.59 -16.02
N LYS A 197 -11.68 -38.57 -16.89
CA LYS A 197 -12.41 -38.58 -18.18
C LYS A 197 -11.90 -39.68 -19.11
N GLU A 198 -10.59 -39.81 -19.28
CA GLU A 198 -10.01 -40.84 -20.14
C GLU A 198 -10.25 -42.26 -19.58
N VAL A 199 -10.20 -42.46 -18.26
CA VAL A 199 -10.63 -43.72 -17.63
C VAL A 199 -12.12 -44.02 -17.89
N GLN A 200 -13.00 -43.01 -17.85
CA GLN A 200 -14.42 -43.19 -18.17
C GLN A 200 -14.64 -43.53 -19.65
N LYS A 201 -13.89 -42.91 -20.56
CA LYS A 201 -13.89 -43.18 -22.00
C LYS A 201 -13.39 -44.59 -22.31
N ILE A 202 -12.29 -45.03 -21.69
CA ILE A 202 -11.79 -46.41 -21.80
C ILE A 202 -12.83 -47.41 -21.30
N ARG A 203 -13.51 -47.13 -20.17
CA ARG A 203 -14.61 -47.99 -19.68
C ARG A 203 -15.76 -48.10 -20.69
N LYS A 204 -16.21 -46.99 -21.29
CA LYS A 204 -17.23 -47.00 -22.35
C LYS A 204 -16.79 -47.81 -23.58
N ASN A 205 -15.52 -47.69 -23.98
CA ASN A 205 -14.98 -48.46 -25.10
C ASN A 205 -14.92 -49.97 -24.79
N ILE A 206 -14.60 -50.35 -23.56
CA ILE A 206 -14.63 -51.75 -23.10
C ILE A 206 -16.08 -52.27 -23.06
N GLU A 207 -17.02 -51.47 -22.58
CA GLU A 207 -18.45 -51.79 -22.52
C GLU A 207 -19.03 -52.02 -23.92
N GLU A 208 -18.76 -51.12 -24.87
CA GLU A 208 -19.18 -51.25 -26.27
C GLU A 208 -18.50 -52.44 -26.97
N MET A 209 -17.19 -52.65 -26.78
CA MET A 209 -16.50 -53.82 -27.31
C MET A 209 -17.05 -55.13 -26.74
N THR A 210 -17.46 -55.14 -25.46
CA THR A 210 -18.13 -56.28 -24.83
C THR A 210 -19.50 -56.52 -25.46
N ARG A 211 -20.31 -55.46 -25.63
CA ARG A 211 -21.63 -55.53 -26.28
C ARG A 211 -21.55 -56.08 -27.71
N LEU A 212 -20.59 -55.61 -28.51
CA LEU A 212 -20.34 -56.09 -29.87
C LEU A 212 -19.86 -57.55 -29.88
N SER A 213 -18.99 -57.93 -28.94
CA SER A 213 -18.51 -59.31 -28.78
C SER A 213 -19.66 -60.28 -28.43
N THR A 214 -20.54 -59.89 -27.49
CA THR A 214 -21.73 -60.67 -27.13
C THR A 214 -22.67 -60.82 -28.31
N ALA A 215 -23.01 -59.73 -29.01
CA ALA A 215 -23.88 -59.80 -30.19
C ALA A 215 -23.30 -60.70 -31.30
N ALA A 216 -21.99 -60.64 -31.54
CA ALA A 216 -21.31 -61.53 -32.50
C ALA A 216 -21.31 -63.00 -32.03
N TYR A 217 -21.22 -63.25 -30.72
CA TYR A 217 -21.36 -64.59 -30.14
C TYR A 217 -22.79 -65.13 -30.30
N ASP A 218 -23.81 -64.32 -30.06
CA ASP A 218 -25.22 -64.71 -30.20
C ASP A 218 -25.57 -65.05 -31.65
N ILE A 219 -25.14 -64.23 -32.62
CA ILE A 219 -25.27 -64.52 -34.06
C ILE A 219 -24.57 -65.84 -34.42
N ARG A 220 -23.37 -66.10 -33.85
CA ARG A 220 -22.66 -67.37 -34.02
C ARG A 220 -23.43 -68.55 -33.43
N GLN A 221 -24.02 -68.42 -32.24
CA GLN A 221 -24.82 -69.49 -31.63
C GLN A 221 -26.08 -69.77 -32.45
N GLU A 222 -26.76 -68.75 -32.96
CA GLU A 222 -27.92 -68.93 -33.83
C GLU A 222 -27.53 -69.64 -35.14
N ALA A 223 -26.41 -69.26 -35.77
CA ALA A 223 -25.89 -69.93 -36.96
C ALA A 223 -25.53 -71.41 -36.68
N LEU A 224 -24.93 -71.71 -35.53
CA LEU A 224 -24.63 -73.08 -35.11
C LEU A 224 -25.92 -73.89 -34.84
N ALA A 225 -26.95 -73.28 -34.24
CA ALA A 225 -28.25 -73.92 -34.02
C ALA A 225 -28.98 -74.21 -35.34
N ARG A 226 -29.00 -73.24 -36.28
CA ARG A 226 -29.52 -73.43 -37.65
C ARG A 226 -28.78 -74.55 -38.38
N MET A 227 -27.44 -74.57 -38.33
CA MET A 227 -26.63 -75.66 -38.91
C MET A 227 -26.94 -77.02 -38.27
N LYS A 228 -27.14 -77.08 -36.95
CA LYS A 228 -27.53 -78.31 -36.25
C LYS A 228 -28.90 -78.81 -36.74
N MET A 229 -29.91 -77.95 -36.79
CA MET A 229 -31.24 -78.30 -37.31
C MET A 229 -31.21 -78.77 -38.76
N LEU A 230 -30.43 -78.11 -39.63
CA LEU A 230 -30.25 -78.55 -41.03
C LEU A 230 -29.57 -79.92 -41.13
N ARG A 231 -28.56 -80.21 -40.29
CA ARG A 231 -27.90 -81.52 -40.25
C ARG A 231 -28.86 -82.60 -39.74
N GLU A 232 -29.62 -82.33 -38.68
CA GLU A 232 -30.63 -83.25 -38.14
C GLU A 232 -31.75 -83.52 -39.16
N LYS A 233 -32.19 -82.50 -39.90
CA LYS A 233 -33.12 -82.69 -41.02
C LYS A 233 -32.49 -83.59 -42.09
N ALA A 234 -31.30 -83.26 -42.60
CA ALA A 234 -30.64 -84.08 -43.62
C ALA A 234 -30.44 -85.55 -43.20
N THR A 235 -30.19 -85.82 -41.92
CA THR A 235 -30.15 -87.22 -41.42
C THR A 235 -31.51 -87.90 -41.39
N LYS A 236 -32.60 -87.18 -41.11
CA LYS A 236 -33.97 -87.72 -41.16
C LYS A 236 -34.42 -87.95 -42.60
N ASP A 237 -34.20 -86.99 -43.49
CA ASP A 237 -34.49 -87.07 -44.91
C ASP A 237 -33.73 -88.28 -45.54
N LEU A 238 -32.46 -88.49 -45.16
CA LEU A 238 -31.67 -89.65 -45.59
C LEU A 238 -32.22 -90.98 -45.03
N ILE A 239 -32.65 -91.03 -43.77
CA ILE A 239 -33.28 -92.23 -43.19
C ILE A 239 -34.59 -92.55 -43.91
N GLN A 240 -35.43 -91.54 -44.16
CA GLN A 240 -36.69 -91.68 -44.88
C GLN A 240 -36.46 -92.22 -46.30
N TYR A 241 -35.54 -91.63 -47.06
CA TYR A 241 -35.16 -92.10 -48.40
C TYR A 241 -34.68 -93.57 -48.38
N ASN A 242 -33.89 -93.97 -47.37
CA ASN A 242 -33.47 -95.36 -47.21
C ASN A 242 -34.61 -96.32 -46.83
N THR A 243 -35.67 -95.86 -46.16
CA THR A 243 -36.87 -96.68 -45.90
C THR A 243 -37.77 -96.77 -47.13
N GLU A 244 -37.96 -95.68 -47.88
CA GLU A 244 -38.72 -95.66 -49.12
C GLU A 244 -38.07 -96.54 -50.19
N MET A 245 -36.73 -96.44 -50.35
CA MET A 245 -35.97 -97.31 -51.27
C MET A 245 -36.17 -98.79 -50.95
N LYS A 246 -36.14 -99.18 -49.67
CA LYS A 246 -36.31 -100.58 -49.25
C LYS A 246 -37.73 -101.11 -49.49
N GLU A 247 -38.75 -100.28 -49.33
CA GLU A 247 -40.13 -100.70 -49.66
C GLU A 247 -40.32 -100.76 -51.19
N LEU A 248 -39.67 -99.90 -51.98
CA LEU A 248 -39.62 -100.02 -53.44
C LEU A 248 -38.88 -101.29 -53.90
N GLU A 249 -37.71 -101.59 -53.32
CA GLU A 249 -36.98 -102.86 -53.56
C GLU A 249 -37.87 -104.07 -53.24
N ARG A 250 -38.64 -104.01 -52.14
CA ARG A 250 -39.58 -105.05 -51.73
C ARG A 250 -40.77 -105.17 -52.68
N ILE A 251 -41.33 -104.05 -53.16
CA ILE A 251 -42.39 -104.04 -54.18
C ILE A 251 -41.87 -104.66 -55.48
N ILE A 252 -40.69 -104.25 -55.96
CA ILE A 252 -40.04 -104.82 -57.16
C ILE A 252 -39.76 -106.32 -56.98
N ALA A 253 -39.33 -106.76 -55.80
CA ALA A 253 -39.16 -108.19 -55.50
C ALA A 253 -40.50 -108.95 -55.51
N ASN A 254 -41.57 -108.37 -54.94
CA ASN A 254 -42.91 -108.94 -54.99
C ASN A 254 -43.45 -109.01 -56.43
N GLU A 255 -43.28 -107.95 -57.24
CA GLU A 255 -43.64 -107.93 -58.65
C GLU A 255 -42.84 -108.95 -59.47
N TYR A 256 -41.54 -109.12 -59.17
CA TYR A 256 -40.69 -110.10 -59.84
C TYR A 256 -41.10 -111.54 -59.48
N THR A 257 -41.40 -111.83 -58.20
CA THR A 257 -41.93 -113.16 -57.82
C THR A 257 -43.33 -113.41 -58.38
N LEU A 258 -44.21 -112.41 -58.42
CA LEU A 258 -45.54 -112.50 -59.05
C LEU A 258 -45.43 -112.72 -60.56
N LYS A 259 -44.56 -111.97 -61.25
CA LYS A 259 -44.29 -112.14 -62.68
C LYS A 259 -43.70 -113.52 -62.98
N ASN A 260 -42.78 -114.00 -62.16
CA ASN A 260 -42.24 -115.35 -62.31
C ASN A 260 -43.32 -116.41 -62.04
N PHE A 261 -44.17 -116.24 -61.03
CA PHE A 261 -45.29 -117.14 -60.75
C PHE A 261 -46.31 -117.17 -61.90
N ILE A 262 -46.69 -116.00 -62.45
CA ILE A 262 -47.53 -115.89 -63.64
C ILE A 262 -46.84 -116.54 -64.84
N MET A 263 -45.55 -116.30 -65.06
CA MET A 263 -44.81 -116.92 -66.16
C MET A 263 -44.72 -118.45 -66.01
N THR A 264 -44.56 -118.98 -64.80
CA THR A 264 -44.63 -120.42 -64.53
C THR A 264 -46.04 -120.96 -64.76
N LYS A 265 -47.09 -120.28 -64.28
CA LYS A 265 -48.49 -120.71 -64.47
C LYS A 265 -48.92 -120.65 -65.94
N CYS A 266 -48.59 -119.58 -66.64
CA CYS A 266 -48.79 -119.49 -68.08
C CYS A 266 -47.97 -120.54 -68.84
N ASN A 267 -46.76 -120.92 -68.40
CA ASN A 267 -46.00 -122.01 -69.02
C ASN A 267 -46.59 -123.40 -68.71
N GLU A 268 -47.29 -123.59 -67.58
CA GLU A 268 -48.06 -124.80 -67.29
C GLU A 268 -49.34 -124.86 -68.15
N GLU A 269 -50.06 -123.74 -68.33
CA GLU A 269 -51.27 -123.65 -69.15
C GLU A 269 -50.99 -123.66 -70.66
N LEU A 270 -49.85 -123.09 -71.09
CA LEU A 270 -49.32 -123.19 -72.46
C LEU A 270 -48.42 -124.42 -72.65
N GLY A 271 -48.46 -125.39 -71.72
CA GLY A 271 -47.72 -126.67 -71.78
C GLY A 271 -48.09 -127.58 -72.96
N HIS A 272 -48.87 -127.10 -73.93
CA HIS A 272 -49.15 -127.80 -75.18
C HIS A 272 -49.46 -126.87 -76.37
N PHE A 273 -48.49 -126.06 -76.83
CA PHE A 273 -48.31 -125.83 -78.28
C PHE A 273 -46.86 -125.46 -78.66
N ASP A 274 -46.52 -125.66 -79.93
CA ASP A 274 -45.18 -125.70 -80.52
C ASP A 274 -44.49 -124.33 -80.71
N ASP A 275 -43.15 -124.33 -80.68
CA ASP A 275 -42.27 -123.17 -80.67
C ASP A 275 -42.07 -122.57 -82.08
N LYS A 276 -42.89 -121.56 -82.46
CA LYS A 276 -42.82 -120.99 -83.82
C LYS A 276 -43.42 -119.57 -84.00
N MET A 277 -42.72 -118.52 -83.59
CA MET A 277 -42.70 -117.25 -84.37
C MET A 277 -41.52 -116.32 -84.02
N GLY A 278 -41.02 -115.59 -85.03
CA GLY A 278 -39.83 -114.76 -84.93
C GLY A 278 -40.07 -113.32 -84.41
N PRO A 279 -38.99 -112.54 -84.20
CA PRO A 279 -39.06 -111.21 -83.60
C PRO A 279 -39.65 -110.18 -84.58
N GLY A 280 -40.87 -109.72 -84.34
CA GLY A 280 -41.54 -108.89 -85.35
C GLY A 280 -42.85 -108.18 -85.00
N GLN A 281 -43.03 -107.63 -83.79
CA GLN A 281 -43.89 -106.45 -83.52
C GLN A 281 -43.83 -106.02 -82.04
N LEU A 282 -43.53 -104.75 -81.78
CA LEU A 282 -43.69 -104.09 -80.47
C LEU A 282 -44.84 -103.08 -80.56
N PRO A 283 -46.03 -103.34 -79.98
CA PRO A 283 -47.19 -102.45 -80.12
C PRO A 283 -47.08 -101.07 -79.42
N GLY A 284 -46.01 -100.81 -78.66
CA GLY A 284 -45.91 -99.63 -77.79
C GLY A 284 -45.71 -98.27 -78.50
N ALA A 285 -45.17 -98.25 -79.72
CA ALA A 285 -44.80 -97.00 -80.40
C ALA A 285 -46.02 -96.18 -80.88
N MET A 286 -47.15 -96.82 -81.19
CA MET A 286 -48.38 -96.15 -81.62
C MET A 286 -49.16 -95.56 -80.43
N THR A 287 -49.08 -96.20 -79.26
CA THR A 287 -49.79 -95.78 -78.05
C THR A 287 -49.26 -94.45 -77.50
N LEU A 288 -47.93 -94.29 -77.46
CA LEU A 288 -47.29 -93.07 -76.94
C LEU A 288 -47.61 -91.84 -77.79
N LYS A 289 -47.73 -92.00 -79.12
CA LYS A 289 -48.08 -90.91 -80.04
C LYS A 289 -49.55 -90.47 -79.94
N ARG A 290 -50.44 -91.36 -79.45
CA ARG A 290 -51.84 -91.01 -79.11
C ARG A 290 -51.93 -90.22 -77.80
N MET A 291 -51.06 -90.52 -76.83
CA MET A 291 -51.06 -89.90 -75.51
C MET A 291 -50.58 -88.43 -75.50
N LEU A 292 -49.86 -87.99 -76.54
CA LEU A 292 -49.35 -86.63 -76.71
C LEU A 292 -50.22 -85.74 -77.64
N SER A 293 -51.29 -86.31 -78.23
CA SER A 293 -52.29 -85.53 -78.97
C SER A 293 -53.43 -85.18 -78.03
N GLY A 294 -53.55 -83.89 -77.69
CA GLY A 294 -54.47 -83.38 -76.66
C GLY A 294 -55.97 -83.37 -77.02
N GLU A 295 -56.48 -84.45 -77.61
CA GLU A 295 -57.92 -84.73 -77.61
C GLU A 295 -58.28 -85.42 -76.29
N HIS A 296 -58.88 -84.67 -75.37
CA HIS A 296 -59.56 -85.26 -74.22
C HIS A 296 -60.82 -85.98 -74.73
N THR A 297 -60.67 -87.26 -75.06
CA THR A 297 -61.82 -88.14 -75.31
C THR A 297 -62.75 -88.12 -74.11
N VAL A 298 -64.04 -88.38 -74.35
CA VAL A 298 -65.07 -88.42 -73.31
C VAL A 298 -64.69 -89.40 -72.20
N ASP A 299 -63.99 -90.48 -72.55
CA ASP A 299 -63.45 -91.47 -71.61
C ASP A 299 -62.43 -90.88 -70.64
N ASN A 300 -61.52 -89.99 -71.08
CA ASN A 300 -60.56 -89.35 -70.17
C ASN A 300 -61.25 -88.41 -69.17
N LEU A 301 -62.30 -87.70 -69.60
CA LEU A 301 -63.14 -86.91 -68.69
C LEU A 301 -63.90 -87.81 -67.71
N LYS A 302 -64.47 -88.93 -68.18
CA LYS A 302 -65.13 -89.95 -67.37
C LYS A 302 -64.17 -90.55 -66.34
N ASP A 303 -62.94 -90.87 -66.73
CA ASP A 303 -61.86 -91.36 -65.85
C ASP A 303 -61.52 -90.35 -64.75
N THR A 304 -61.49 -89.06 -65.06
CA THR A 304 -61.31 -88.02 -64.02
C THR A 304 -62.56 -87.80 -63.17
N PHE A 305 -63.75 -88.05 -63.71
CA PHE A 305 -65.03 -87.93 -63.01
C PHE A 305 -65.22 -89.08 -62.01
N GLU A 306 -64.94 -90.32 -62.40
CA GLU A 306 -64.93 -91.49 -61.52
C GLU A 306 -63.89 -91.35 -60.41
N LYS A 307 -62.73 -90.72 -60.69
CA LYS A 307 -61.72 -90.39 -59.66
C LYS A 307 -62.19 -89.25 -58.73
N LEU A 308 -62.92 -88.25 -59.23
CA LEU A 308 -63.56 -87.23 -58.39
C LEU A 308 -64.63 -87.85 -57.47
N GLN A 309 -65.46 -88.72 -58.03
CA GLN A 309 -66.53 -89.44 -57.33
C GLN A 309 -65.94 -90.34 -56.23
N ALA A 310 -64.85 -91.05 -56.50
CA ALA A 310 -64.13 -91.85 -55.51
C ALA A 310 -63.45 -91.03 -54.39
N ILE A 311 -63.11 -89.76 -54.64
CA ILE A 311 -62.50 -88.85 -53.66
C ILE A 311 -63.56 -88.13 -52.81
N MET A 312 -64.72 -87.81 -53.39
CA MET A 312 -65.77 -87.00 -52.74
C MET A 312 -66.94 -87.82 -52.15
N GLY A 313 -67.20 -89.03 -52.66
CA GLY A 313 -68.13 -89.99 -52.04
C GLY A 313 -69.63 -89.71 -52.23
N GLU A 314 -70.02 -88.80 -53.12
CA GLU A 314 -71.44 -88.51 -53.43
C GLU A 314 -71.89 -89.24 -54.72
N GLU A 315 -73.04 -89.92 -54.67
CA GLU A 315 -73.51 -90.77 -55.79
C GLU A 315 -74.30 -90.00 -56.86
N ASN A 316 -74.85 -88.82 -56.55
CA ASN A 316 -75.67 -88.04 -57.49
C ASN A 316 -74.83 -87.02 -58.28
N LEU A 317 -74.93 -87.08 -59.62
CA LEU A 317 -74.18 -86.23 -60.55
C LEU A 317 -74.34 -84.73 -60.25
N ASP A 318 -75.58 -84.27 -60.03
CA ASP A 318 -75.91 -82.86 -59.79
C ASP A 318 -75.40 -82.37 -58.43
N GLN A 319 -75.30 -83.24 -57.42
CA GLN A 319 -74.74 -82.88 -56.11
C GLN A 319 -73.23 -82.67 -56.22
N LEU A 320 -72.52 -83.60 -56.87
CA LEU A 320 -71.08 -83.47 -57.12
C LEU A 320 -70.72 -82.22 -57.94
N VAL A 321 -71.51 -81.91 -58.98
CA VAL A 321 -71.34 -80.70 -59.79
C VAL A 321 -71.60 -79.43 -58.98
N ASN A 322 -72.65 -79.38 -58.16
CA ASN A 322 -72.91 -78.23 -57.29
C ASN A 322 -71.81 -78.07 -56.23
N SER A 323 -71.41 -79.14 -55.55
CA SER A 323 -70.29 -79.17 -54.60
C SER A 323 -68.98 -78.67 -55.23
N PHE A 324 -68.71 -79.02 -56.50
CA PHE A 324 -67.56 -78.51 -57.24
C PHE A 324 -67.70 -77.03 -57.63
N ILE A 325 -68.89 -76.57 -58.03
CA ILE A 325 -69.17 -75.15 -58.30
C ILE A 325 -68.98 -74.32 -57.03
N GLU A 326 -69.53 -74.74 -55.89
CA GLU A 326 -69.31 -74.04 -54.62
C GLU A 326 -67.83 -74.05 -54.19
N ALA A 327 -67.10 -75.16 -54.39
CA ALA A 327 -65.67 -75.24 -54.09
C ALA A 327 -64.85 -74.29 -54.99
N LYS A 328 -65.19 -74.22 -56.28
CA LYS A 328 -64.62 -73.28 -57.25
C LYS A 328 -64.93 -71.83 -56.88
N ASP A 329 -66.15 -71.53 -56.48
CA ASP A 329 -66.57 -70.16 -56.14
C ASP A 329 -65.99 -69.70 -54.79
N ARG A 330 -65.85 -70.62 -53.81
CA ARG A 330 -65.04 -70.39 -52.60
C ARG A 330 -63.57 -70.11 -52.94
N ASN A 331 -62.98 -70.88 -53.86
CA ASN A 331 -61.60 -70.68 -54.31
C ASN A 331 -61.44 -69.32 -55.07
N MET A 332 -62.39 -68.98 -55.93
CA MET A 332 -62.44 -67.67 -56.59
C MET A 332 -62.57 -66.52 -55.59
N ALA A 333 -63.42 -66.66 -54.57
CA ALA A 333 -63.53 -65.68 -53.49
C ALA A 333 -62.22 -65.54 -52.69
N PHE A 334 -61.52 -66.64 -52.40
CA PHE A 334 -60.20 -66.59 -51.79
C PHE A 334 -59.15 -65.91 -52.69
N LEU A 335 -59.15 -66.18 -54.01
CA LEU A 335 -58.25 -65.50 -54.96
C LEU A 335 -58.54 -64.00 -55.05
N ILE A 336 -59.81 -63.58 -55.07
CA ILE A 336 -60.20 -62.17 -55.04
C ILE A 336 -59.76 -61.52 -53.71
N PHE A 337 -59.99 -62.18 -52.58
CA PHE A 337 -59.56 -61.68 -51.27
C PHE A 337 -58.04 -61.57 -51.15
N ILE A 338 -57.28 -62.58 -51.60
CA ILE A 338 -55.81 -62.54 -51.64
C ILE A 338 -55.31 -61.41 -52.56
N ASN A 339 -55.96 -61.18 -53.70
CA ASN A 339 -55.62 -60.07 -54.59
C ASN A 339 -55.90 -58.70 -53.97
N GLU A 340 -57.01 -58.53 -53.23
CA GLU A 340 -57.25 -57.26 -52.53
C GLU A 340 -56.32 -57.09 -51.31
N GLN A 341 -56.00 -58.14 -50.56
CA GLN A 341 -55.00 -58.08 -49.49
C GLN A 341 -53.59 -57.77 -50.03
N ASN A 342 -53.23 -58.26 -51.23
CA ASN A 342 -52.02 -57.87 -51.92
C ASN A 342 -52.09 -56.40 -52.40
N SER A 343 -53.24 -55.95 -52.91
CA SER A 343 -53.52 -54.56 -53.30
C SER A 343 -53.35 -53.60 -52.11
N GLU A 344 -53.95 -53.91 -50.96
CA GLU A 344 -53.77 -53.18 -49.69
C GLU A 344 -52.32 -53.21 -49.19
N THR A 345 -51.66 -54.37 -49.27
CA THR A 345 -50.23 -54.51 -48.92
C THR A 345 -49.33 -53.61 -49.79
N VAL A 346 -49.63 -53.46 -51.09
CA VAL A 346 -48.91 -52.52 -51.97
C VAL A 346 -49.23 -51.07 -51.61
N LYS A 347 -50.50 -50.70 -51.46
CA LYS A 347 -50.92 -49.34 -51.03
C LYS A 347 -50.22 -48.91 -49.73
N LEU A 348 -50.14 -49.80 -48.73
CA LEU A 348 -49.46 -49.54 -47.46
C LEU A 348 -47.94 -49.41 -47.62
N LYS A 349 -47.31 -50.28 -48.43
CA LYS A 349 -45.87 -50.16 -48.74
C LYS A 349 -45.55 -48.84 -49.44
N ASP A 350 -46.39 -48.39 -50.37
CA ASP A 350 -46.19 -47.12 -51.08
C ASP A 350 -46.42 -45.91 -50.18
N GLN A 351 -47.37 -45.97 -49.24
CA GLN A 351 -47.53 -44.95 -48.20
C GLN A 351 -46.30 -44.86 -47.28
N ILE A 352 -45.79 -46.00 -46.81
CA ILE A 352 -44.56 -46.06 -45.98
C ILE A 352 -43.34 -45.56 -46.77
N ASN A 353 -43.17 -46.01 -48.01
CA ASN A 353 -42.09 -45.55 -48.90
C ASN A 353 -42.15 -44.04 -49.17
N LYS A 354 -43.37 -43.47 -49.24
CA LYS A 354 -43.54 -42.02 -49.38
C LYS A 354 -43.18 -41.30 -48.09
N GLN A 355 -43.69 -41.74 -46.94
CA GLN A 355 -43.37 -41.14 -45.63
C GLN A 355 -41.86 -41.13 -45.37
N ILE A 356 -41.17 -42.25 -45.63
CA ILE A 356 -39.71 -42.35 -45.48
C ILE A 356 -38.97 -41.35 -46.40
N LYS A 357 -39.47 -41.11 -47.62
CA LYS A 357 -38.89 -40.10 -48.53
C LYS A 357 -39.16 -38.68 -48.03
N ASP A 358 -40.39 -38.37 -47.63
CA ASP A 358 -40.79 -37.04 -47.13
C ASP A 358 -39.99 -36.69 -45.84
N GLU A 359 -39.73 -37.67 -44.96
CA GLU A 359 -38.86 -37.55 -43.79
C GLU A 359 -37.38 -37.43 -44.16
N MET A 360 -36.86 -38.25 -45.08
CA MET A 360 -35.47 -38.19 -45.52
C MET A 360 -35.14 -36.83 -46.17
N GLU A 361 -36.02 -36.30 -47.02
CA GLU A 361 -35.87 -34.94 -47.54
C GLU A 361 -35.92 -33.88 -46.42
N LYS A 362 -36.75 -34.06 -45.39
CA LYS A 362 -36.80 -33.15 -44.24
C LYS A 362 -35.47 -33.16 -43.49
N PHE A 363 -34.92 -34.34 -43.17
CA PHE A 363 -33.62 -34.46 -42.53
C PHE A 363 -32.50 -33.83 -43.38
N ASN A 364 -32.46 -34.10 -44.69
CA ASN A 364 -31.47 -33.48 -45.59
C ASN A 364 -31.60 -31.95 -45.63
N ARG A 365 -32.82 -31.40 -45.57
CA ARG A 365 -33.06 -29.94 -45.47
C ARG A 365 -32.61 -29.36 -44.12
N GLU A 366 -32.82 -30.08 -43.03
CA GLU A 366 -32.38 -29.66 -41.69
C GLU A 366 -30.85 -29.76 -41.53
N GLU A 367 -30.22 -30.79 -42.09
CA GLU A 367 -28.76 -30.98 -42.15
C GLU A 367 -28.09 -29.86 -42.94
N LEU A 368 -28.55 -29.58 -44.17
CA LEU A 368 -28.02 -28.49 -44.99
C LEU A 368 -28.18 -27.12 -44.31
N GLN A 369 -29.29 -26.89 -43.59
CA GLN A 369 -29.47 -25.67 -42.79
C GLN A 369 -28.55 -25.61 -41.55
N GLN A 370 -28.18 -26.75 -40.96
CA GLN A 370 -27.19 -26.79 -39.88
C GLN A 370 -25.79 -26.55 -40.43
N GLU A 371 -25.40 -27.21 -41.52
CA GLU A 371 -24.11 -27.01 -42.18
C GLU A 371 -23.91 -25.56 -42.61
N GLN A 372 -24.91 -24.92 -43.22
CA GLN A 372 -24.86 -23.49 -43.56
C GLN A 372 -24.65 -22.58 -42.34
N LYS A 373 -25.27 -22.89 -41.19
CA LYS A 373 -25.07 -22.14 -39.93
C LYS A 373 -23.70 -22.40 -39.31
N TYR A 374 -23.18 -23.61 -39.41
CA TYR A 374 -21.81 -23.93 -38.99
C TYR A 374 -20.78 -23.22 -39.88
N LEU A 375 -20.98 -23.19 -41.20
CA LEU A 375 -20.12 -22.48 -42.15
C LEU A 375 -20.13 -20.96 -41.93
N SER A 376 -21.30 -20.35 -41.68
CA SER A 376 -21.35 -18.92 -41.33
C SER A 376 -20.65 -18.64 -40.00
N LEU A 377 -20.91 -19.44 -38.96
CA LEU A 377 -20.27 -19.28 -37.66
C LEU A 377 -18.75 -19.49 -37.72
N MET A 378 -18.28 -20.46 -38.50
CA MET A 378 -16.86 -20.72 -38.73
C MET A 378 -16.19 -19.53 -39.42
N LYS A 379 -16.85 -18.95 -40.44
CA LYS A 379 -16.36 -17.75 -41.13
C LYS A 379 -16.35 -16.51 -40.23
N ASP A 380 -17.35 -16.34 -39.37
CA ASP A 380 -17.40 -15.26 -38.38
C ASP A 380 -16.29 -15.41 -37.31
N MET A 381 -15.95 -16.64 -36.93
CA MET A 381 -14.82 -16.93 -36.05
C MET A 381 -13.47 -16.70 -36.75
N GLU A 382 -13.32 -17.14 -38.00
CA GLU A 382 -12.12 -16.90 -38.82
C GLU A 382 -11.87 -15.39 -39.04
N GLY A 383 -12.95 -14.61 -39.25
CA GLY A 383 -12.87 -13.15 -39.34
C GLY A 383 -12.36 -12.51 -38.05
N LYS A 384 -12.88 -12.93 -36.89
CA LYS A 384 -12.44 -12.44 -35.57
C LYS A 384 -11.00 -12.86 -35.24
N ILE A 385 -10.58 -14.04 -35.67
CA ILE A 385 -9.18 -14.49 -35.52
C ILE A 385 -8.28 -13.56 -36.33
N LYS A 386 -8.59 -13.29 -37.61
CA LYS A 386 -7.80 -12.39 -38.47
C LYS A 386 -7.78 -10.94 -37.98
N GLU A 387 -8.89 -10.47 -37.39
CA GLU A 387 -8.94 -9.15 -36.74
C GLU A 387 -8.02 -9.10 -35.51
N ALA A 388 -8.05 -10.13 -34.65
CA ALA A 388 -7.18 -10.22 -33.47
C ALA A 388 -5.70 -10.43 -33.84
N GLU A 389 -5.40 -11.18 -34.91
CA GLU A 389 -4.04 -11.33 -35.47
C GLU A 389 -3.51 -9.98 -35.97
N SER A 390 -4.31 -9.22 -36.73
CA SER A 390 -3.93 -7.89 -37.21
C SER A 390 -3.76 -6.87 -36.07
N GLN A 391 -4.62 -6.91 -35.05
CA GLN A 391 -4.43 -6.12 -33.82
C GLN A 391 -3.13 -6.52 -33.09
N THR A 392 -2.83 -7.81 -33.00
CA THR A 392 -1.59 -8.31 -32.37
C THR A 392 -0.35 -7.86 -33.14
N GLU A 393 -0.36 -7.90 -34.47
CA GLU A 393 0.76 -7.45 -35.32
C GLU A 393 0.97 -5.92 -35.24
N THR A 394 -0.10 -5.13 -35.15
CA THR A 394 0.00 -3.68 -34.93
C THR A 394 0.50 -3.32 -33.53
N TYR A 395 0.11 -4.07 -32.48
CA TYR A 395 0.70 -3.88 -31.14
C TYR A 395 2.16 -4.35 -31.04
N ALA A 396 2.54 -5.44 -31.73
CA ALA A 396 3.93 -5.90 -31.79
C ALA A 396 4.84 -4.88 -32.46
N SER A 397 4.47 -4.40 -33.65
CA SER A 397 5.23 -3.36 -34.36
C SER A 397 5.27 -2.01 -33.62
N GLN A 398 4.24 -1.66 -32.86
CA GLN A 398 4.29 -0.54 -31.91
C GLN A 398 5.33 -0.80 -30.80
N ALA A 399 5.32 -1.98 -30.17
CA ALA A 399 6.28 -2.35 -29.13
C ALA A 399 7.74 -2.34 -29.65
N ASP A 400 7.99 -2.88 -30.84
CA ASP A 400 9.31 -2.84 -31.49
C ASP A 400 9.77 -1.38 -31.75
N SER A 401 8.87 -0.51 -32.20
CA SER A 401 9.19 0.91 -32.39
C SER A 401 9.52 1.61 -31.08
N ILE A 402 8.78 1.29 -29.99
CA ILE A 402 9.02 1.85 -28.66
C ILE A 402 10.35 1.33 -28.10
N SER A 403 10.65 0.04 -28.22
CA SER A 403 11.96 -0.53 -27.82
C SER A 403 13.10 0.15 -28.57
N THR A 404 12.95 0.37 -29.87
CA THR A 404 13.96 1.06 -30.71
C THR A 404 14.21 2.50 -30.23
N ILE A 405 13.16 3.24 -29.87
CA ILE A 405 13.28 4.59 -29.28
C ILE A 405 13.92 4.53 -27.89
N LEU A 406 13.56 3.54 -27.07
CA LEU A 406 14.05 3.40 -25.71
C LEU A 406 15.54 3.02 -25.69
N ASP A 407 15.99 2.16 -26.61
CA ASP A 407 17.41 1.82 -26.78
C ASP A 407 18.24 3.02 -27.30
N GLN A 408 17.68 3.86 -28.16
CA GLN A 408 18.29 5.16 -28.52
C GLN A 408 18.42 6.08 -27.29
N ILE A 409 17.41 6.10 -26.40
CA ILE A 409 17.48 6.85 -25.14
C ILE A 409 18.56 6.27 -24.21
N LYS A 410 18.64 4.94 -24.02
CA LYS A 410 19.72 4.29 -23.25
C LYS A 410 21.10 4.70 -23.75
N GLN A 411 21.30 4.68 -25.07
CA GLN A 411 22.57 5.08 -25.71
C GLN A 411 22.87 6.58 -25.55
N GLY A 412 21.85 7.44 -25.67
CA GLY A 412 21.99 8.88 -25.45
C GLY A 412 22.38 9.22 -24.01
N VAL A 413 21.73 8.57 -23.03
CA VAL A 413 22.05 8.73 -21.60
C VAL A 413 23.46 8.20 -21.27
N ASP A 414 23.88 7.06 -21.85
CA ASP A 414 25.24 6.54 -21.69
C ASP A 414 26.31 7.50 -22.27
N SER A 415 26.05 8.14 -23.41
CA SER A 415 26.95 9.19 -23.93
C SER A 415 26.99 10.39 -22.97
N MET A 416 25.84 10.94 -22.59
CA MET A 416 25.78 12.09 -21.69
C MET A 416 26.44 11.83 -20.34
N PHE A 417 26.30 10.63 -19.78
CA PHE A 417 26.96 10.23 -18.53
C PHE A 417 28.50 10.26 -18.64
N LYS A 418 29.04 9.85 -19.80
CA LYS A 418 30.48 9.91 -20.12
C LYS A 418 30.93 11.34 -20.41
N ASP A 419 30.18 12.10 -21.18
CA ASP A 419 30.50 13.47 -21.59
C ASP A 419 30.47 14.46 -20.42
N VAL A 420 29.59 14.25 -19.43
CA VAL A 420 29.53 15.02 -18.17
C VAL A 420 30.59 14.55 -17.16
N GLY A 421 31.18 13.36 -17.35
CA GLY A 421 32.21 12.80 -16.47
C GLY A 421 31.66 12.30 -15.13
N CYS A 422 30.46 11.70 -15.14
CA CYS A 422 29.82 11.20 -13.93
C CYS A 422 30.54 9.95 -13.37
N ASP A 423 30.71 9.88 -12.05
CA ASP A 423 31.37 8.77 -11.37
C ASP A 423 30.48 7.50 -11.34
N TYR A 424 30.84 6.52 -12.17
CA TYR A 424 30.19 5.19 -12.20
C TYR A 424 30.17 4.50 -10.83
N ALA A 425 31.20 4.71 -9.99
CA ALA A 425 31.28 4.10 -8.66
C ALA A 425 30.13 4.55 -7.72
N THR A 426 29.76 5.84 -7.74
CA THR A 426 28.59 6.35 -6.99
C THR A 426 27.26 5.81 -7.50
N VAL A 427 27.18 5.44 -8.77
CA VAL A 427 26.00 4.75 -9.32
C VAL A 427 25.97 3.29 -8.86
N GLU A 428 27.10 2.58 -8.93
CA GLU A 428 27.20 1.17 -8.52
C GLU A 428 26.94 0.98 -7.01
N GLU A 429 27.33 1.95 -6.16
CA GLU A 429 26.98 2.00 -4.74
C GLU A 429 25.48 2.27 -4.50
N ARG A 430 24.84 3.17 -5.27
CA ARG A 430 23.40 3.48 -5.15
C ARG A 430 22.49 2.38 -5.74
N LEU A 431 22.91 1.70 -6.82
CA LEU A 431 22.10 0.71 -7.57
C LEU A 431 22.46 -0.76 -7.30
N GLY A 432 23.57 -1.04 -6.62
CA GLY A 432 23.96 -2.39 -6.19
C GLY A 432 24.34 -3.33 -7.33
N PHE A 433 25.53 -3.13 -7.92
CA PHE A 433 26.17 -4.04 -8.89
C PHE A 433 25.40 -4.33 -10.20
N THR A 434 24.32 -3.59 -10.50
CA THR A 434 23.62 -3.66 -11.79
C THR A 434 24.39 -2.87 -12.86
N SER A 435 25.49 -3.46 -13.36
CA SER A 435 26.37 -2.85 -14.37
C SER A 435 25.69 -2.73 -15.75
N GLY A 436 24.90 -1.67 -15.93
CA GLY A 436 24.31 -1.29 -17.23
C GLY A 436 23.07 -0.42 -17.08
N ILE A 437 22.81 0.43 -18.08
CA ILE A 437 21.59 1.24 -18.14
C ILE A 437 20.42 0.34 -18.58
N THR A 438 19.44 0.17 -17.70
CA THR A 438 18.22 -0.65 -17.86
C THR A 438 16.98 0.21 -17.63
N GLU A 439 15.83 -0.18 -18.16
CA GLU A 439 14.59 0.62 -18.06
C GLU A 439 14.23 1.07 -16.64
N SER A 440 14.48 0.22 -15.64
CA SER A 440 14.23 0.54 -14.23
C SER A 440 15.23 1.51 -13.60
N ASN A 441 16.39 1.77 -14.23
CA ASN A 441 17.45 2.63 -13.67
C ASN A 441 17.80 3.86 -14.53
N ILE A 442 17.31 3.98 -15.79
CA ILE A 442 17.49 5.17 -16.66
C ILE A 442 17.23 6.48 -15.91
N ILE A 443 16.16 6.53 -15.11
CA ILE A 443 15.78 7.71 -14.33
C ILE A 443 16.89 8.07 -13.32
N THR A 444 17.42 7.09 -12.57
CA THR A 444 18.51 7.33 -11.62
C THR A 444 19.82 7.74 -12.31
N TYR A 445 20.10 7.24 -13.51
CA TYR A 445 21.22 7.75 -14.32
C TYR A 445 21.01 9.22 -14.71
N LEU A 446 19.79 9.61 -15.11
CA LEU A 446 19.43 11.00 -15.41
C LEU A 446 19.50 11.90 -14.16
N ASP A 447 19.04 11.44 -13.00
CA ASP A 447 19.10 12.17 -11.73
C ASP A 447 20.56 12.56 -11.37
N LEU A 448 21.50 11.63 -11.53
CA LEU A 448 22.93 11.92 -11.29
C LEU A 448 23.56 12.79 -12.38
N ILE A 449 23.12 12.70 -13.64
CA ILE A 449 23.53 13.63 -14.70
C ILE A 449 23.03 15.04 -14.37
N GLU A 450 21.82 15.20 -13.84
CA GLU A 450 21.31 16.50 -13.38
C GLU A 450 22.10 17.00 -12.15
N GLU A 451 22.34 16.15 -11.14
CA GLU A 451 23.17 16.47 -9.95
C GLU A 451 24.54 17.02 -10.38
N LYS A 452 25.26 16.31 -11.27
CA LYS A 452 26.58 16.73 -11.78
C LYS A 452 26.54 17.92 -12.75
N THR A 453 25.52 18.02 -13.59
CA THR A 453 25.36 19.18 -14.49
C THR A 453 25.09 20.46 -13.69
N ASN A 454 24.29 20.39 -12.63
CA ASN A 454 24.03 21.53 -11.75
C ASN A 454 25.27 21.93 -10.91
N GLU A 455 26.10 20.98 -10.49
CA GLU A 455 27.44 21.28 -9.93
C GLU A 455 28.31 22.04 -10.96
N LEU A 456 28.43 21.53 -12.19
CA LEU A 456 29.26 22.14 -13.24
C LEU A 456 28.75 23.52 -13.67
N LEU A 457 27.43 23.73 -13.75
CA LEU A 457 26.82 25.04 -13.99
C LEU A 457 27.12 26.01 -12.85
N SER A 458 27.09 25.55 -11.60
CA SER A 458 27.44 26.36 -10.42
C SER A 458 28.92 26.76 -10.42
N VAL A 459 29.83 25.84 -10.79
CA VAL A 459 31.25 26.13 -10.98
C VAL A 459 31.48 27.11 -12.14
N GLN A 460 30.78 26.94 -13.27
CA GLN A 460 30.87 27.89 -14.39
C GLN A 460 30.36 29.29 -14.01
N ALA A 461 29.27 29.37 -13.25
CA ALA A 461 28.73 30.63 -12.75
C ALA A 461 29.73 31.33 -11.80
N PHE A 462 30.39 30.58 -10.91
CA PHE A 462 31.46 31.08 -10.05
C PHE A 462 32.69 31.55 -10.82
N LEU A 463 33.11 30.82 -11.87
CA LEU A 463 34.22 31.23 -12.73
C LEU A 463 33.91 32.52 -13.51
N LYS A 464 32.72 32.63 -14.11
CA LYS A 464 32.25 33.87 -14.77
C LYS A 464 32.18 35.05 -13.79
N PHE A 465 31.71 34.84 -12.57
CA PHE A 465 31.72 35.84 -11.50
C PHE A 465 33.15 36.30 -11.13
N LYS A 466 34.14 35.42 -11.24
CA LYS A 466 35.57 35.73 -11.00
C LYS A 466 36.22 36.49 -12.18
N GLU A 467 35.69 36.34 -13.40
CA GLU A 467 36.18 37.00 -14.61
C GLU A 467 35.55 38.38 -14.86
N LEU A 468 34.25 38.56 -14.59
CA LEU A 468 33.58 39.87 -14.64
C LEU A 468 33.95 40.72 -13.43
N LYS A 469 35.12 41.36 -13.50
CA LYS A 469 35.65 42.20 -12.42
C LYS A 469 34.94 43.55 -12.25
N ASP A 470 34.29 44.03 -13.31
CA ASP A 470 33.50 45.25 -13.34
C ASP A 470 32.20 45.02 -14.16
N GLY A 471 31.04 45.43 -13.61
CA GLY A 471 29.72 45.29 -14.25
C GLY A 471 28.91 44.07 -13.77
N PHE A 472 28.09 44.27 -12.73
CA PHE A 472 27.36 43.18 -12.05
C PHE A 472 25.85 43.18 -12.40
N ASP A 473 25.40 42.21 -13.22
CA ASP A 473 23.96 41.89 -13.36
C ASP A 473 23.65 40.52 -12.73
N ALA A 474 23.01 40.54 -11.56
CA ALA A 474 22.57 39.35 -10.84
C ALA A 474 21.57 38.50 -11.65
N ALA A 475 20.81 39.08 -12.58
CA ALA A 475 19.85 38.35 -13.37
C ALA A 475 20.52 37.49 -14.47
N VAL A 476 21.68 37.89 -15.01
CA VAL A 476 22.47 37.03 -15.91
C VAL A 476 23.03 35.82 -15.15
N LEU A 477 23.52 36.04 -13.92
CA LEU A 477 24.04 34.96 -13.09
C LEU A 477 22.94 33.94 -12.74
N ALA A 478 21.77 34.41 -12.30
CA ALA A 478 20.61 33.56 -12.02
C ALA A 478 20.16 32.74 -13.25
N ARG A 479 20.06 33.38 -14.44
CA ARG A 479 19.73 32.68 -15.70
C ARG A 479 20.77 31.60 -16.05
N SER A 480 22.06 31.86 -15.83
CA SER A 480 23.13 30.90 -16.09
C SER A 480 23.18 29.74 -15.09
N ILE A 481 22.68 29.91 -13.87
CA ILE A 481 22.55 28.84 -12.85
C ILE A 481 21.32 27.97 -13.14
N ILE A 482 20.20 28.57 -13.59
CA ILE A 482 18.95 27.87 -13.95
C ILE A 482 19.04 27.23 -15.36
N GLY A 483 20.24 27.11 -15.93
CA GLY A 483 20.49 26.49 -17.26
C GLY A 483 19.92 27.26 -18.47
N GLN A 484 19.30 28.42 -18.27
CA GLN A 484 18.66 29.19 -19.34
C GLN A 484 19.68 30.00 -20.15
N LYS A 485 20.29 29.35 -21.16
CA LYS A 485 20.95 30.05 -22.27
C LYS A 485 19.89 30.73 -23.18
N PRO A 486 20.03 32.02 -23.52
CA PRO A 486 19.10 32.70 -24.43
C PRO A 486 19.21 32.20 -25.89
N ASP A 487 20.35 31.63 -26.28
CA ASP A 487 20.60 31.20 -27.67
C ASP A 487 19.96 29.86 -28.04
N LEU A 488 19.47 29.09 -27.05
CA LEU A 488 18.68 27.88 -27.28
C LEU A 488 17.24 28.26 -27.64
N LYS A 489 17.06 28.71 -28.88
CA LYS A 489 15.74 28.70 -29.54
C LYS A 489 15.17 27.29 -29.45
N ARG A 490 14.07 27.17 -28.73
CA ARG A 490 13.43 25.88 -28.44
C ARG A 490 12.53 25.46 -29.59
N ASP A 491 13.13 25.28 -30.78
CA ASP A 491 12.48 24.77 -31.99
C ASP A 491 12.20 23.26 -31.88
N LEU A 492 11.53 22.85 -30.79
CA LEU A 492 10.86 21.56 -30.71
C LEU A 492 9.57 21.64 -31.54
N SER A 493 9.73 21.67 -32.86
CA SER A 493 8.72 21.17 -33.81
C SER A 493 8.67 19.64 -33.75
N ALA A 494 8.53 19.08 -32.55
CA ALA A 494 8.23 17.68 -32.35
C ALA A 494 6.81 17.45 -32.87
N HIS A 495 6.66 16.64 -33.91
CA HIS A 495 5.38 16.38 -34.53
C HIS A 495 4.51 15.50 -33.62
N THR A 496 3.77 16.12 -32.70
CA THR A 496 2.68 15.49 -31.96
C THR A 496 1.49 15.25 -32.88
N SER A 497 1.67 14.38 -33.88
CA SER A 497 0.61 13.80 -34.70
C SER A 497 -0.16 12.75 -33.90
N MET A 498 -0.64 13.12 -32.71
CA MET A 498 -1.71 12.40 -32.04
C MET A 498 -2.96 12.61 -32.90
N SER A 499 -3.39 11.54 -33.57
CA SER A 499 -4.61 11.56 -34.37
C SER A 499 -5.79 11.99 -33.51
N SER A 500 -6.65 12.84 -34.06
CA SER A 500 -7.86 13.33 -33.38
C SER A 500 -8.90 12.23 -33.27
N LEU A 501 -8.70 11.30 -32.34
CA LEU A 501 -9.72 10.33 -31.95
C LEU A 501 -10.85 11.08 -31.25
N GLU A 502 -12.08 10.93 -31.74
CA GLU A 502 -13.23 11.67 -31.21
C GLU A 502 -13.48 11.34 -29.75
N ALA A 503 -13.58 12.38 -28.91
CA ALA A 503 -13.91 12.22 -27.49
C ALA A 503 -15.38 11.78 -27.35
N GLY A 504 -15.61 10.47 -27.27
CA GLY A 504 -16.84 9.92 -26.72
C GLY A 504 -17.07 10.46 -25.29
N PRO A 505 -18.33 10.63 -24.86
CA PRO A 505 -18.64 11.28 -23.58
C PRO A 505 -18.04 10.51 -22.41
N GLU A 506 -17.40 11.24 -21.49
CA GLU A 506 -16.72 10.70 -20.31
C GLU A 506 -17.68 9.85 -19.46
N GLU A 507 -17.33 8.59 -19.21
CA GLU A 507 -17.87 7.87 -18.06
C GLU A 507 -17.18 8.38 -16.78
N PRO A 508 -17.92 8.66 -15.69
CA PRO A 508 -17.35 9.21 -14.47
C PRO A 508 -16.38 8.22 -13.81
N PRO A 509 -15.38 8.71 -13.05
CA PRO A 509 -14.34 7.86 -12.48
C PRO A 509 -14.93 6.81 -11.53
N ILE A 510 -14.50 5.56 -11.71
CA ILE A 510 -14.86 4.43 -10.87
C ILE A 510 -14.33 4.68 -9.45
N THR A 511 -15.21 4.68 -8.47
CA THR A 511 -14.87 4.73 -7.04
C THR A 511 -14.92 3.33 -6.41
N ASP A 512 -14.16 3.11 -5.34
CA ASP A 512 -13.93 1.80 -4.64
C ASP A 512 -15.18 1.13 -3.99
N GLU A 513 -16.41 1.48 -4.41
CA GLU A 513 -17.66 0.92 -3.88
C GLU A 513 -18.20 -0.30 -4.67
N ASP A 514 -17.74 -0.53 -5.92
CA ASP A 514 -18.28 -1.61 -6.79
C ASP A 514 -17.78 -3.03 -6.39
N ASP A 515 -16.86 -3.15 -5.43
CA ASP A 515 -16.35 -4.43 -4.87
C ASP A 515 -17.35 -5.11 -3.91
N ARG A 516 -18.49 -4.47 -3.63
CA ARG A 516 -19.57 -5.00 -2.80
C ARG A 516 -20.58 -5.81 -3.64
N PRO A 517 -20.93 -7.05 -3.26
CA PRO A 517 -21.95 -7.82 -3.98
C PRO A 517 -23.32 -7.15 -3.89
N LEU A 518 -23.80 -6.66 -5.04
CA LEU A 518 -25.05 -5.93 -5.22
C LEU A 518 -26.28 -6.71 -4.71
N SER A 519 -27.20 -6.02 -4.04
CA SER A 519 -28.50 -6.59 -3.66
C SER A 519 -29.32 -6.92 -4.90
N HIS A 520 -30.16 -7.97 -4.81
CA HIS A 520 -31.08 -8.37 -5.88
C HIS A 520 -31.98 -7.21 -6.34
N GLU A 521 -32.40 -6.33 -5.43
CA GLU A 521 -33.22 -5.16 -5.76
C GLU A 521 -32.43 -4.07 -6.51
N GLU A 522 -31.15 -3.91 -6.20
CA GLU A 522 -30.24 -2.98 -6.87
C GLU A 522 -29.88 -3.49 -8.28
N LEU A 523 -29.65 -4.79 -8.41
CA LEU A 523 -29.45 -5.46 -9.70
C LEU A 523 -30.67 -5.28 -10.62
N CYS A 524 -31.89 -5.50 -10.11
CA CYS A 524 -33.12 -5.23 -10.86
C CYS A 524 -33.21 -3.76 -11.32
N LYS A 525 -32.82 -2.79 -10.48
CA LYS A 525 -32.79 -1.36 -10.84
C LYS A 525 -31.70 -1.04 -11.89
N LYS A 526 -30.50 -1.63 -11.78
CA LYS A 526 -29.39 -1.48 -12.75
C LYS A 526 -29.76 -2.09 -14.12
N ILE A 527 -30.47 -3.24 -14.13
CA ILE A 527 -31.03 -3.87 -15.34
C ILE A 527 -32.15 -3.03 -15.99
N MET A 528 -33.11 -2.53 -15.20
CA MET A 528 -34.19 -1.69 -15.74
C MET A 528 -33.66 -0.41 -16.37
N ARG A 529 -32.67 0.24 -15.74
CA ARG A 529 -32.00 1.44 -16.29
C ARG A 529 -31.33 1.15 -17.64
N ARG A 530 -30.53 0.06 -17.71
CA ARG A 530 -29.88 -0.39 -18.95
C ARG A 530 -30.89 -0.74 -20.06
N LYS A 531 -32.06 -1.28 -19.69
CA LYS A 531 -33.17 -1.51 -20.64
C LYS A 531 -33.77 -0.21 -21.18
N THR A 532 -33.95 0.82 -20.34
CA THR A 532 -34.40 2.14 -20.83
C THR A 532 -33.36 2.82 -21.71
N GLU A 533 -32.07 2.74 -21.36
CA GLU A 533 -30.95 3.28 -22.17
C GLU A 533 -30.90 2.63 -23.57
N TRP A 534 -31.07 1.31 -23.66
CA TRP A 534 -31.20 0.59 -24.94
C TRP A 534 -32.44 1.04 -25.74
N SER A 535 -33.58 1.28 -25.08
CA SER A 535 -34.79 1.78 -25.75
C SER A 535 -34.62 3.21 -26.28
N SER A 536 -33.87 4.06 -25.57
CA SER A 536 -33.52 5.41 -26.05
C SER A 536 -32.55 5.37 -27.22
N ARG A 537 -31.53 4.50 -27.18
CA ARG A 537 -30.57 4.30 -28.29
C ARG A 537 -31.24 3.77 -29.56
N SER A 538 -32.21 2.84 -29.45
CA SER A 538 -32.93 2.35 -30.63
C SER A 538 -33.81 3.44 -31.26
N HIS A 539 -34.51 4.25 -30.46
CA HIS A 539 -35.35 5.34 -30.97
C HIS A 539 -34.57 6.51 -31.59
N THR A 540 -33.29 6.71 -31.23
CA THR A 540 -32.42 7.68 -31.93
C THR A 540 -31.93 7.15 -33.27
N SER A 541 -31.70 5.83 -33.41
CA SER A 541 -31.27 5.23 -34.68
C SER A 541 -32.32 5.26 -35.80
N TYR A 542 -33.61 5.37 -35.47
CA TYR A 542 -34.72 5.45 -36.44
C TYR A 542 -35.14 6.88 -36.82
N LYS A 543 -34.32 7.90 -36.48
CA LYS A 543 -34.56 9.31 -36.87
C LYS A 543 -33.49 9.92 -37.77
N ASN A 544 -32.42 9.17 -38.05
CA ASN A 544 -31.30 9.58 -38.90
C ASN A 544 -31.18 8.71 -40.18
N LEU A 545 -32.33 8.21 -40.64
CA LEU A 545 -32.58 7.48 -41.90
C LEU A 545 -33.88 8.02 -42.51
#